data_AF-A0A1G4K2B6-F1
#
_entry.id   AF-A0A1G4K2B6-F1
#
_cell.length_a   1.000
_cell.length_b   1.000
_cell.length_c   1.000
_cell.angle_alpha   90.00
_cell.angle_beta   90.00
_cell.angle_gamma   90.00
#
_symmetry.space_group_name_H-M   'P 1'
#
loop_
_entity.id
_entity.type
_entity.pdbx_description
1 polymer ?
#
loop_
_entity_poly.entity_id
_entity_poly.type
_entity_poly.pdbx_seq_one_letter_code
_entity_poly.pdbx_strand_id
1 'polypeptide(L)'
;MSDGDYAEQLRLQRQAFEAQFGSLESMGFEDKTKAEQQQNEELSEDTSLASEDSGGESDGASCSDSNENESFEGFSDHDFQTQDKSNTTQRQPKVIKFDGSSDVYVAPSKKEQKIIRSGRAPGKTLLDAKLEEDLIKASENDTGDVTNDGEKENLQKDLELQRFLKESHLLSAFGNNSPSGADLTLQTMDNVEYKDDQLFGKARSRTLEMRLKNLASVNGKAEKLEKVPMNIRRGMTDKHIKRIKKHEHEAREGGIVLSKVKKGEYRKIDATYRKDIERRIGHKNASNEAQRRAKRQKGLKVHSVGRSTRNGLIISPDEIKRINGAPGKVQKGKGRRR
;
A
#
# COMPACT_ATOMS: atom_id res chain seq x y z
N MET A 1 42.31 7.00 -10.60
CA MET A 1 41.92 5.89 -9.72
C MET A 1 42.89 5.94 -8.56
N SER A 2 42.46 6.48 -7.42
CA SER A 2 43.25 6.43 -6.19
C SER A 2 43.35 4.97 -5.74
N ASP A 3 44.46 4.57 -5.11
CA ASP A 3 44.59 3.23 -4.54
C ASP A 3 43.47 2.92 -3.51
N GLY A 4 42.91 3.96 -2.88
CA GLY A 4 41.73 3.85 -2.00
C GLY A 4 40.45 3.43 -2.72
N ASP A 5 40.19 3.97 -3.93
CA ASP A 5 38.97 3.65 -4.69
C ASP A 5 38.98 2.17 -5.14
N TYR A 6 40.17 1.64 -5.40
CA TYR A 6 40.36 0.24 -5.77
C TYR A 6 40.10 -0.71 -4.59
N ALA A 7 40.54 -0.33 -3.40
CA ALA A 7 40.28 -1.10 -2.17
C ALA A 7 38.78 -1.14 -1.83
N GLU A 8 38.06 -0.03 -2.02
CA GLU A 8 36.60 0.00 -1.79
C GLU A 8 35.83 -0.89 -2.77
N GLN A 9 36.23 -0.90 -4.05
CA GLN A 9 35.60 -1.76 -5.06
C GLN A 9 35.77 -3.25 -4.74
N LEU A 10 36.95 -3.66 -4.27
CA LEU A 10 37.21 -5.04 -3.85
C LEU A 10 36.40 -5.42 -2.61
N ARG A 11 36.22 -4.50 -1.66
CA ARG A 11 35.37 -4.69 -0.48
C ARG A 11 33.90 -4.90 -0.88
N LEU A 12 33.39 -4.08 -1.80
CA LEU A 12 32.02 -4.21 -2.33
C LEU A 12 31.80 -5.55 -3.03
N GLN A 13 32.76 -5.99 -3.86
CA GLN A 13 32.70 -7.27 -4.53
C GLN A 13 32.68 -8.44 -3.53
N ARG A 14 33.50 -8.36 -2.47
CA ARG A 14 33.51 -9.34 -1.39
C ARG A 14 32.17 -9.39 -0.65
N GLN A 15 31.60 -8.23 -0.30
CA GLN A 15 30.34 -8.17 0.42
C GLN A 15 29.20 -8.80 -0.40
N ALA A 16 29.18 -8.57 -1.71
CA ALA A 16 28.24 -9.23 -2.61
C ALA A 16 28.45 -10.75 -2.68
N PHE A 17 29.71 -11.21 -2.69
CA PHE A 17 30.05 -12.64 -2.70
C PHE A 17 29.66 -13.33 -1.38
N GLU A 18 29.97 -12.74 -0.23
CA GLU A 18 29.62 -13.31 1.08
C GLU A 18 28.11 -13.37 1.30
N ALA A 19 27.36 -12.41 0.76
CA ALA A 19 25.90 -12.44 0.80
C ALA A 19 25.30 -13.62 0.01
N GLN A 20 25.93 -14.03 -1.08
CA GLN A 20 25.42 -15.10 -1.96
C GLN A 20 25.93 -16.50 -1.57
N PHE A 21 27.18 -16.60 -1.09
CA PHE A 21 27.86 -17.89 -0.87
C PHE A 21 28.21 -18.17 0.60
N GLY A 22 27.91 -17.24 1.51
CA GLY A 22 28.30 -17.31 2.93
C GLY A 22 29.70 -16.72 3.19
N SER A 23 30.06 -16.56 4.47
CA SER A 23 31.32 -15.90 4.83
C SER A 23 32.54 -16.73 4.44
N LEU A 24 33.53 -16.08 3.81
CA LEU A 24 34.80 -16.73 3.42
C LEU A 24 35.53 -17.36 4.61
N GLU A 25 35.38 -16.79 5.81
CA GLU A 25 35.93 -17.31 7.06
C GLU A 25 35.30 -18.65 7.48
N SER A 26 34.01 -18.87 7.17
CA SER A 26 33.35 -20.16 7.42
C SER A 26 33.88 -21.28 6.53
N MET A 27 34.50 -20.92 5.40
CA MET A 27 35.13 -21.84 4.45
C MET A 27 36.65 -22.02 4.69
N GLY A 28 37.18 -21.42 5.76
CA GLY A 28 38.58 -21.62 6.20
C GLY A 28 39.62 -20.75 5.49
N PHE A 29 39.21 -19.67 4.82
CA PHE A 29 40.14 -18.72 4.19
C PHE A 29 40.34 -17.47 5.05
N GLU A 30 41.59 -17.07 5.27
CA GLU A 30 41.95 -15.83 5.98
C GLU A 30 41.95 -14.64 4.99
N ASP A 31 41.18 -13.61 5.31
CA ASP A 31 41.02 -12.42 4.47
C ASP A 31 42.08 -11.34 4.77
N LYS A 32 42.75 -10.88 3.71
CA LYS A 32 43.83 -9.87 3.78
C LYS A 32 43.31 -8.42 3.76
N THR A 33 42.08 -8.20 3.31
CA THR A 33 41.50 -6.85 3.17
C THR A 33 41.08 -6.23 4.52
N LYS A 34 40.85 -7.06 5.55
CA LYS A 34 40.66 -6.59 6.93
C LYS A 34 41.94 -6.06 7.59
N ALA A 35 43.13 -6.51 7.18
CA ALA A 35 44.38 -6.07 7.78
C ALA A 35 44.74 -4.62 7.44
N GLU A 36 44.31 -4.12 6.27
CA GLU A 36 44.53 -2.73 5.84
C GLU A 36 43.59 -1.73 6.55
N GLN A 37 42.42 -2.18 7.03
CA GLN A 37 41.50 -1.34 7.81
C GLN A 37 42.05 -0.97 9.20
N GLN A 38 42.80 -1.86 9.85
CA GLN A 38 43.39 -1.56 11.17
C GLN A 38 44.51 -0.50 11.11
N GLN A 39 45.10 -0.24 9.94
CA GLN A 39 46.12 0.80 9.77
C GLN A 39 45.56 2.15 9.31
N ASN A 40 44.39 2.18 8.66
CA ASN A 40 43.78 3.42 8.15
C ASN A 40 42.71 4.04 9.08
N GLU A 41 42.23 3.33 10.11
CA GLU A 41 41.23 3.85 11.06
C GLU A 41 41.80 4.78 12.16
N GLU A 42 43.13 4.93 12.29
CA GLU A 42 43.74 5.89 13.26
C GLU A 42 43.98 7.31 12.70
N LEU A 43 43.62 7.59 11.45
CA LEU A 43 43.92 8.88 10.78
C LEU A 43 42.79 9.32 9.84
N SER A 44 41.64 9.72 10.38
CA SER A 44 40.74 10.74 9.76
C SER A 44 39.43 10.92 10.55
N GLU A 45 39.52 11.55 11.72
CA GLU A 45 38.46 12.45 12.16
C GLU A 45 38.75 13.86 11.62
N ASP A 46 37.70 14.52 11.12
CA ASP A 46 37.62 15.94 10.72
C ASP A 46 37.97 16.26 9.26
N THR A 47 36.95 16.46 8.42
CA THR A 47 36.81 17.67 7.58
C THR A 47 35.46 17.74 6.87
N SER A 48 34.94 18.97 6.87
CA SER A 48 33.63 19.43 6.47
C SER A 48 33.44 19.67 4.97
N LEU A 49 32.17 19.55 4.53
CA LEU A 49 31.46 20.43 3.59
C LEU A 49 31.93 20.57 2.12
N ALA A 50 30.98 20.23 1.25
CA ALA A 50 30.40 21.07 0.17
C ALA A 50 30.92 20.99 -1.28
N SER A 51 29.93 21.22 -2.15
CA SER A 51 29.92 21.54 -3.60
C SER A 51 30.25 20.40 -4.56
N GLU A 52 29.26 19.88 -5.32
CA GLU A 52 28.76 20.40 -6.62
C GLU A 52 29.80 20.11 -7.72
N ASP A 53 29.53 19.57 -8.92
CA ASP A 53 28.48 19.84 -9.89
C ASP A 53 28.68 18.88 -11.10
N SER A 54 27.67 18.81 -11.97
CA SER A 54 27.71 18.46 -13.39
C SER A 54 27.69 16.97 -13.75
N GLY A 55 26.73 16.42 -14.51
CA GLY A 55 25.74 17.02 -15.41
C GLY A 55 25.80 16.36 -16.80
N GLY A 56 24.63 15.99 -17.36
CA GLY A 56 24.40 15.68 -18.79
C GLY A 56 24.65 14.23 -19.20
N GLU A 57 23.66 13.38 -19.49
CA GLU A 57 22.69 13.38 -20.60
C GLU A 57 23.31 13.11 -22.00
N SER A 58 22.67 12.21 -22.75
CA SER A 58 22.58 12.11 -24.23
C SER A 58 23.31 10.96 -24.95
N ASP A 59 22.48 10.01 -25.38
CA ASP A 59 22.34 9.41 -26.73
C ASP A 59 23.58 9.14 -27.62
N GLY A 60 23.65 7.89 -28.11
CA GLY A 60 24.48 7.55 -29.27
C GLY A 60 24.42 6.06 -29.62
N ALA A 61 23.55 5.70 -30.55
CA ALA A 61 23.38 4.36 -31.10
C ALA A 61 24.68 3.75 -31.66
N SER A 62 24.87 2.44 -31.45
CA SER A 62 25.68 1.60 -32.33
C SER A 62 25.20 0.16 -32.25
N CYS A 63 24.42 -0.21 -33.25
CA CYS A 63 24.13 -1.57 -33.66
C CYS A 63 25.37 -2.17 -34.34
N SER A 64 25.86 -3.31 -33.85
CA SER A 64 26.64 -4.24 -34.67
C SER A 64 26.24 -5.67 -34.33
N ASP A 65 25.47 -6.21 -35.27
CA ASP A 65 25.22 -7.62 -35.53
C ASP A 65 26.54 -8.35 -35.81
N SER A 66 26.70 -9.55 -35.25
CA SER A 66 27.61 -10.60 -35.74
C SER A 66 27.21 -11.91 -35.09
N ASN A 67 26.24 -12.57 -35.73
CA ASN A 67 26.12 -14.03 -35.70
C ASN A 67 27.42 -14.68 -36.19
N GLU A 68 27.86 -15.77 -35.55
CA GLU A 68 28.01 -17.10 -36.20
C GLU A 68 28.68 -18.11 -35.26
N ASN A 69 27.90 -19.15 -34.94
CA ASN A 69 28.23 -20.58 -34.91
C ASN A 69 29.31 -21.16 -33.97
N GLU A 70 29.18 -22.49 -33.83
CA GLU A 70 30.08 -23.51 -33.25
C GLU A 70 29.66 -23.94 -31.84
N SER A 71 28.70 -24.87 -31.69
CA SER A 71 28.81 -26.33 -31.88
C SER A 71 28.84 -27.01 -30.50
N PHE A 72 27.71 -27.64 -30.19
CA PHE A 72 27.49 -28.52 -29.04
C PHE A 72 28.18 -29.86 -29.31
N GLU A 73 29.19 -30.20 -28.52
CA GLU A 73 29.86 -31.50 -28.58
C GLU A 73 29.85 -32.16 -27.19
N GLY A 74 29.22 -33.33 -27.15
CA GLY A 74 28.88 -34.04 -25.92
C GLY A 74 29.97 -34.97 -25.41
N PHE A 75 29.77 -35.38 -24.15
CA PHE A 75 30.28 -36.55 -23.45
C PHE A 75 31.34 -37.41 -24.15
N SER A 76 32.55 -37.41 -23.58
CA SER A 76 33.44 -38.57 -23.62
C SER A 76 33.85 -38.98 -22.20
N ASP A 77 33.28 -40.11 -21.81
CA ASP A 77 33.65 -41.03 -20.74
C ASP A 77 35.15 -41.40 -20.82
N HIS A 78 35.91 -41.24 -19.73
CA HIS A 78 37.20 -41.92 -19.61
C HIS A 78 37.55 -42.29 -18.15
N ASP A 79 37.29 -43.56 -17.89
CA ASP A 79 37.92 -44.51 -16.96
C ASP A 79 39.04 -44.06 -16.00
N PHE A 80 38.74 -44.33 -14.73
CA PHE A 80 39.56 -44.95 -13.68
C PHE A 80 41.05 -45.23 -13.97
N GLN A 81 41.93 -44.63 -13.15
CA GLN A 81 43.16 -45.30 -12.70
C GLN A 81 43.33 -45.22 -11.18
N THR A 82 43.12 -46.38 -10.57
CA THR A 82 43.45 -46.78 -9.20
C THR A 82 44.97 -46.77 -9.00
N GLN A 83 45.45 -46.12 -7.94
CA GLN A 83 46.77 -46.40 -7.37
C GLN A 83 46.62 -46.76 -5.89
N ASP A 84 46.61 -48.07 -5.64
CA ASP A 84 46.73 -48.69 -4.34
C ASP A 84 48.10 -48.37 -3.71
N LYS A 85 48.09 -47.85 -2.48
CA LYS A 85 49.23 -47.93 -1.57
C LYS A 85 48.79 -48.61 -0.28
N SER A 86 49.01 -49.91 -0.25
CA SER A 86 48.87 -50.78 0.92
C SER A 86 49.96 -50.49 1.95
N ASN A 87 49.61 -49.85 3.06
CA ASN A 87 50.43 -49.83 4.27
C ASN A 87 49.71 -50.61 5.37
N THR A 88 50.19 -51.84 5.61
CA THR A 88 49.73 -52.76 6.64
C THR A 88 50.27 -52.35 8.02
N THR A 89 49.56 -51.49 8.73
CA THR A 89 49.86 -51.17 10.14
C THR A 89 49.00 -52.00 11.09
N GLN A 90 49.66 -52.70 12.02
CA GLN A 90 49.03 -53.62 12.97
C GLN A 90 47.97 -52.94 13.86
N ARG A 91 46.85 -53.62 14.11
CA ARG A 91 45.70 -53.09 14.86
C ARG A 91 45.96 -53.11 16.37
N GLN A 92 45.99 -51.94 17.00
CA GLN A 92 45.90 -51.77 18.45
C GLN A 92 44.51 -51.20 18.83
N PRO A 93 43.94 -51.54 20.00
CA PRO A 93 42.67 -50.98 20.44
C PRO A 93 42.81 -49.48 20.75
N LYS A 94 41.94 -48.67 20.17
CA LYS A 94 41.82 -47.24 20.50
C LYS A 94 40.89 -47.08 21.71
N VAL A 95 41.38 -46.46 22.78
CA VAL A 95 40.54 -46.04 23.91
C VAL A 95 40.08 -44.61 23.65
N ILE A 96 38.77 -44.42 23.55
CA ILE A 96 38.15 -43.09 23.46
C ILE A 96 37.76 -42.69 24.89
N LYS A 97 38.43 -41.68 25.44
CA LYS A 97 37.99 -40.98 26.65
C LYS A 97 37.23 -39.74 26.20
N PHE A 98 36.03 -39.55 26.72
CA PHE A 98 35.30 -38.30 26.54
C PHE A 98 35.72 -37.36 27.65
N ASP A 99 36.61 -36.41 27.35
CA ASP A 99 36.88 -35.28 28.23
C ASP A 99 35.69 -34.31 28.08
N GLY A 100 34.65 -34.54 28.87
CA GLY A 100 33.39 -33.81 28.78
C GLY A 100 33.54 -32.36 29.24
N SER A 101 33.83 -31.44 28.31
CA SER A 101 33.57 -30.00 28.51
C SER A 101 32.08 -29.65 28.48
N SER A 102 31.19 -30.65 28.30
CA SER A 102 29.73 -30.54 28.32
C SER A 102 29.07 -31.05 29.60
N ASP A 103 29.82 -31.26 30.69
CA ASP A 103 29.24 -31.55 32.02
C ASP A 103 28.59 -30.31 32.67
N VAL A 104 28.62 -29.17 31.97
CA VAL A 104 27.86 -27.97 32.34
C VAL A 104 26.40 -28.16 31.92
N TYR A 105 25.53 -28.32 32.92
CA TYR A 105 24.09 -28.44 32.72
C TYR A 105 23.54 -27.29 31.87
N VAL A 106 23.08 -27.61 30.66
CA VAL A 106 22.30 -26.69 29.83
C VAL A 106 20.84 -26.80 30.25
N ALA A 107 20.31 -25.75 30.87
CA ALA A 107 18.92 -25.73 31.29
C ALA A 107 18.00 -25.83 30.06
N PRO A 108 16.94 -26.67 30.09
CA PRO A 108 16.06 -26.87 28.95
C PRO A 108 15.31 -25.58 28.60
N SER A 109 15.08 -25.35 27.31
CA SER A 109 14.35 -24.17 26.82
C SER A 109 12.91 -24.15 27.34
N LYS A 110 12.26 -22.97 27.40
CA LYS A 110 10.86 -22.85 27.88
C LYS A 110 9.89 -23.77 27.12
N LYS A 111 10.19 -24.06 25.85
CA LYS A 111 9.43 -24.98 25.00
C LYS A 111 9.65 -26.44 25.42
N GLU A 112 10.89 -26.86 25.64
CA GLU A 112 11.23 -28.20 26.14
C GLU A 112 10.66 -28.46 27.54
N GLN A 113 10.74 -27.49 28.44
CA GLN A 113 10.15 -27.61 29.78
C GLN A 113 8.63 -27.84 29.72
N LYS A 114 7.94 -27.20 28.78
CA LYS A 114 6.49 -27.38 28.59
C LYS A 114 6.17 -28.78 28.06
N ILE A 115 6.98 -29.32 27.15
CA ILE A 115 6.81 -30.67 26.62
C ILE A 115 7.07 -31.71 27.71
N ILE A 116 8.16 -31.57 28.47
CA ILE A 116 8.51 -32.47 29.58
C ILE A 116 7.41 -32.46 30.67
N ARG A 117 6.86 -31.29 30.99
CA ARG A 117 5.76 -31.15 31.97
C ARG A 117 4.39 -31.57 31.42
N SER A 118 4.22 -31.70 30.12
CA SER A 118 2.92 -32.01 29.50
C SER A 118 2.48 -33.47 29.66
N GLY A 119 3.34 -34.35 30.19
CA GLY A 119 3.02 -35.75 30.47
C GLY A 119 2.74 -36.61 29.22
N ARG A 120 2.95 -36.07 28.02
CA ARG A 120 2.76 -36.75 26.73
C ARG A 120 4.10 -37.27 26.21
N ALA A 121 4.11 -38.48 25.66
CA ALA A 121 5.32 -39.11 25.13
C ALA A 121 5.94 -38.25 24.00
N PRO A 122 7.23 -37.87 24.10
CA PRO A 122 7.92 -37.04 23.11
C PRO A 122 8.29 -37.91 21.89
N GLY A 123 7.37 -38.03 20.94
CA GLY A 123 7.64 -38.77 19.69
C GLY A 123 6.91 -38.20 18.49
N LYS A 124 5.70 -37.67 18.68
CA LYS A 124 4.88 -37.08 17.60
C LYS A 124 4.77 -35.56 17.72
N THR A 125 4.67 -35.05 18.95
CA THR A 125 4.51 -33.62 19.24
C THR A 125 5.70 -32.73 18.85
N LEU A 126 6.92 -33.26 18.82
CA LEU A 126 8.11 -32.48 18.43
C LEU A 126 8.20 -32.27 16.92
N LEU A 127 7.76 -33.23 16.12
CA LEU A 127 7.68 -33.11 14.68
C LEU A 127 6.49 -32.21 14.30
N ASP A 128 5.34 -32.42 14.94
CA ASP A 128 4.15 -31.59 14.72
C ASP A 128 4.40 -30.13 15.13
N ALA A 129 5.09 -29.88 16.26
CA ALA A 129 5.43 -28.52 16.69
C ALA A 129 6.48 -27.85 15.79
N LYS A 130 7.44 -28.61 15.24
CA LYS A 130 8.38 -28.07 14.24
C LYS A 130 7.67 -27.74 12.93
N LEU A 131 6.78 -28.61 12.47
CA LEU A 131 5.95 -28.36 11.28
C LEU A 131 5.02 -27.17 11.49
N GLU A 132 4.40 -27.01 12.66
CA GLU A 132 3.60 -25.83 12.99
C GLU A 132 4.44 -24.56 13.04
N GLU A 133 5.66 -24.60 13.60
CA GLU A 133 6.57 -23.45 13.61
C GLU A 133 7.07 -23.08 12.20
N ASP A 134 7.34 -24.06 11.35
CA ASP A 134 7.75 -23.85 9.96
C ASP A 134 6.57 -23.33 9.12
N LEU A 135 5.34 -23.78 9.38
CA LEU A 135 4.11 -23.25 8.74
C LEU A 135 3.79 -21.82 9.20
N ILE A 136 4.02 -21.48 10.47
CA ILE A 136 3.81 -20.12 10.98
C ILE A 136 4.86 -19.16 10.42
N LYS A 137 6.14 -19.57 10.37
CA LYS A 137 7.21 -18.77 9.75
C LYS A 137 7.05 -18.65 8.23
N ALA A 138 6.56 -19.69 7.57
CA ALA A 138 6.15 -19.61 6.17
C ALA A 138 4.98 -18.62 6.01
N SER A 139 3.99 -18.63 6.90
CA SER A 139 2.85 -17.70 6.83
C SER A 139 3.20 -16.24 7.17
N GLU A 140 4.20 -15.99 8.00
CA GLU A 140 4.68 -14.62 8.29
C GLU A 140 5.50 -14.07 7.12
N ASN A 141 6.29 -14.91 6.43
CA ASN A 141 7.06 -14.52 5.24
C ASN A 141 6.26 -14.56 3.92
N ASP A 142 5.08 -15.21 3.91
CA ASP A 142 4.13 -15.27 2.78
C ASP A 142 3.00 -14.21 2.90
N THR A 143 3.16 -13.23 3.80
CA THR A 143 2.45 -11.93 3.71
C THR A 143 3.15 -10.96 2.75
N GLY A 144 4.10 -11.46 1.97
CA GLY A 144 4.68 -10.81 0.80
C GLY A 144 3.97 -11.23 -0.48
N ASP A 145 2.64 -11.27 -0.50
CA ASP A 145 1.90 -11.19 -1.75
C ASP A 145 2.17 -9.79 -2.31
N VAL A 146 3.23 -9.66 -3.10
CA VAL A 146 3.51 -8.52 -4.00
C VAL A 146 2.48 -8.56 -5.13
N THR A 147 1.20 -8.68 -4.76
CA THR A 147 0.10 -8.26 -5.60
C THR A 147 -0.05 -6.75 -5.42
N ASN A 148 -0.44 -6.07 -6.48
CA ASN A 148 -0.84 -4.66 -6.46
C ASN A 148 -1.79 -4.30 -5.28
N ASP A 149 -2.46 -5.30 -4.69
CA ASP A 149 -3.34 -5.12 -3.54
C ASP A 149 -2.57 -4.87 -2.24
N GLY A 150 -1.41 -5.50 -2.00
CA GLY A 150 -0.58 -5.24 -0.82
C GLY A 150 0.00 -3.83 -0.80
N GLU A 151 0.55 -3.36 -1.92
CA GLU A 151 1.05 -1.99 -2.07
C GLU A 151 -0.08 -0.95 -1.96
N LYS A 152 -1.21 -1.22 -2.60
CA LYS A 152 -2.40 -0.36 -2.52
C LYS A 152 -2.98 -0.31 -1.11
N GLU A 153 -2.89 -1.40 -0.35
CA GLU A 153 -3.25 -1.42 1.07
C GLU A 153 -2.26 -0.63 1.91
N ASN A 154 -0.96 -0.73 1.63
CA ASN A 154 0.06 0.05 2.32
C ASN A 154 -0.12 1.55 2.07
N LEU A 155 -0.39 1.97 0.82
CA LEU A 155 -0.76 3.36 0.48
C LEU A 155 -2.10 3.78 1.11
N GLN A 156 -3.02 2.84 1.33
CA GLN A 156 -4.26 3.10 2.08
C GLN A 156 -4.05 3.19 3.59
N LYS A 157 -2.98 2.60 4.13
CA LYS A 157 -2.64 2.66 5.55
C LYS A 157 -1.69 3.83 5.84
N ASP A 158 -1.02 4.37 4.83
CA ASP A 158 -0.21 5.58 4.94
C ASP A 158 -1.08 6.81 5.22
N LEU A 159 -1.15 7.16 6.50
CA LEU A 159 -1.90 8.32 6.97
C LEU A 159 -1.28 9.63 6.51
N GLU A 160 0.04 9.70 6.35
CA GLU A 160 0.71 10.93 6.01
C GLU A 160 0.45 11.29 4.55
N LEU A 161 0.66 10.32 3.66
CA LEU A 161 0.35 10.45 2.24
C LEU A 161 -1.13 10.80 2.04
N GLN A 162 -2.04 10.13 2.75
CA GLN A 162 -3.47 10.44 2.64
C GLN A 162 -3.85 11.84 3.11
N ARG A 163 -3.22 12.32 4.20
CA ARG A 163 -3.42 13.69 4.67
C ARG A 163 -2.94 14.67 3.62
N PHE A 164 -1.73 14.48 3.11
CA PHE A 164 -1.16 15.30 2.05
C PHE A 164 -2.05 15.35 0.80
N LEU A 165 -2.50 14.20 0.30
CA LEU A 165 -3.36 14.15 -0.89
C LEU A 165 -4.69 14.88 -0.69
N LYS A 166 -5.33 14.73 0.48
CA LYS A 166 -6.59 15.43 0.82
C LYS A 166 -6.40 16.92 1.05
N GLU A 167 -5.26 17.32 1.61
CA GLU A 167 -4.94 18.68 2.02
C GLU A 167 -4.25 19.49 0.93
N SER A 168 -3.69 18.84 -0.10
CA SER A 168 -2.93 19.43 -1.22
C SER A 168 -3.55 20.70 -1.81
N HIS A 169 -4.86 20.71 -2.04
CA HIS A 169 -5.56 21.86 -2.61
C HIS A 169 -5.65 23.03 -1.64
N LEU A 170 -5.72 22.76 -0.34
CA LEU A 170 -5.70 23.77 0.71
C LEU A 170 -4.29 24.32 0.89
N LEU A 171 -3.26 23.44 0.93
CA LEU A 171 -1.86 23.86 1.00
C LEU A 171 -1.49 24.70 -0.23
N SER A 172 -1.90 24.28 -1.42
CA SER A 172 -1.70 25.06 -2.65
C SER A 172 -2.42 26.42 -2.61
N ALA A 173 -3.63 26.49 -2.04
CA ALA A 173 -4.39 27.74 -1.96
C ALA A 173 -3.86 28.76 -0.92
N PHE A 174 -3.09 28.32 0.08
CA PHE A 174 -2.54 29.17 1.16
C PHE A 174 -1.03 29.27 1.19
N GLY A 175 -0.31 28.33 0.57
CA GLY A 175 1.08 28.51 0.20
C GLY A 175 1.17 29.69 -0.76
N ASN A 176 2.27 30.44 -0.73
CA ASN A 176 2.45 31.72 -1.41
C ASN A 176 2.37 31.66 -2.96
N ASN A 177 1.89 30.57 -3.53
CA ASN A 177 1.76 30.29 -4.95
C ASN A 177 0.43 30.82 -5.48
N SER A 178 0.30 32.14 -5.60
CA SER A 178 -0.41 32.62 -6.79
C SER A 178 0.50 32.32 -7.97
N PRO A 179 0.11 31.49 -8.95
CA PRO A 179 0.96 31.18 -10.09
C PRO A 179 1.06 32.42 -10.98
N SER A 180 1.98 33.32 -10.63
CA SER A 180 2.57 34.25 -11.59
C SER A 180 3.58 33.41 -12.36
N GLY A 181 3.37 33.24 -13.67
CA GLY A 181 4.07 32.24 -14.51
C GLY A 181 5.60 32.31 -14.55
N ALA A 182 6.23 33.27 -13.86
CA ALA A 182 7.67 33.39 -13.67
C ALA A 182 8.22 32.58 -12.47
N ASP A 183 7.38 32.19 -11.52
CA ASP A 183 7.82 31.48 -10.29
C ASP A 183 7.83 29.95 -10.45
N LEU A 184 7.19 29.46 -11.53
CA LEU A 184 7.04 28.04 -11.83
C LEU A 184 8.34 27.36 -12.31
N THR A 185 9.39 28.13 -12.63
CA THR A 185 10.65 27.58 -13.17
C THR A 185 11.78 27.52 -12.15
N LEU A 186 11.63 28.14 -10.97
CA LEU A 186 12.71 28.23 -9.96
C LEU A 186 12.32 27.66 -8.57
N GLN A 187 11.04 27.47 -8.26
CA GLN A 187 10.59 27.03 -6.92
C GLN A 187 10.00 25.62 -6.87
N THR A 188 9.95 24.89 -7.98
CA THR A 188 8.99 23.78 -8.13
C THR A 188 9.31 22.46 -7.44
N MET A 189 10.39 22.28 -6.68
CA MET A 189 10.68 20.97 -6.08
C MET A 189 10.90 20.94 -4.55
N ASP A 190 11.40 22.00 -3.90
CA ASP A 190 11.96 21.82 -2.54
C ASP A 190 11.22 22.46 -1.36
N ASN A 191 10.24 23.37 -1.55
CA ASN A 191 9.72 24.17 -0.43
C ASN A 191 8.20 24.20 -0.25
N VAL A 192 7.46 23.15 -0.62
CA VAL A 192 6.06 23.03 -0.17
C VAL A 192 6.06 22.41 1.21
N GLU A 193 6.16 23.24 2.24
CA GLU A 193 6.05 22.83 3.64
C GLU A 193 4.69 22.15 3.89
N TYR A 194 4.70 20.83 4.09
CA TYR A 194 3.51 20.00 4.28
C TYR A 194 3.42 19.36 5.66
N LYS A 195 4.55 19.31 6.38
CA LYS A 195 4.63 18.80 7.75
C LYS A 195 3.97 19.78 8.72
N ASP A 196 3.35 19.25 9.75
CA ASP A 196 2.54 20.03 10.70
C ASP A 196 3.33 21.09 11.47
N ASP A 197 4.62 20.85 11.69
CA ASP A 197 5.52 21.76 12.40
C ASP A 197 5.98 22.94 11.54
N GLN A 198 5.88 22.80 10.21
CA GLN A 198 6.23 23.82 9.22
C GLN A 198 4.99 24.55 8.71
N LEU A 199 3.79 23.97 8.82
CA LEU A 199 2.57 24.66 8.43
C LEU A 199 2.27 25.83 9.38
N PHE A 200 2.25 27.06 8.85
CA PHE A 200 1.95 28.26 9.65
C PHE A 200 0.56 28.87 9.36
N GLY A 201 0.07 29.62 10.35
CA GLY A 201 -1.09 30.52 10.22
C GLY A 201 -2.39 29.87 9.74
N LYS A 202 -2.94 30.43 8.65
CA LYS A 202 -4.28 30.07 8.15
C LYS A 202 -4.30 28.67 7.54
N ALA A 203 -3.23 28.24 6.88
CA ALA A 203 -3.09 26.88 6.34
C ALA A 203 -3.22 25.86 7.49
N ARG A 204 -2.41 26.02 8.54
CA ARG A 204 -2.42 25.18 9.75
C ARG A 204 -3.80 25.07 10.40
N SER A 205 -4.47 26.22 10.59
CA SER A 205 -5.79 26.23 11.23
C SER A 205 -6.83 25.42 10.45
N ARG A 206 -6.75 25.46 9.11
CA ARG A 206 -7.71 24.81 8.22
C ARG A 206 -7.38 23.35 7.96
N THR A 207 -6.11 22.98 7.86
CA THR A 207 -5.70 21.57 7.79
C THR A 207 -6.15 20.85 9.05
N LEU A 208 -5.87 21.43 10.22
CA LEU A 208 -6.30 20.90 11.51
C LEU A 208 -7.83 20.76 11.56
N GLU A 209 -8.58 21.81 11.18
CA GLU A 209 -10.03 21.75 11.14
C GLU A 209 -10.54 20.62 10.23
N MET A 210 -9.97 20.49 9.03
CA MET A 210 -10.38 19.46 8.08
C MET A 210 -10.08 18.05 8.60
N ARG A 211 -8.94 17.86 9.27
CA ARG A 211 -8.60 16.58 9.93
C ARG A 211 -9.59 16.24 11.04
N LEU A 212 -9.88 17.19 11.92
CA LEU A 212 -10.86 16.99 13.00
C LEU A 212 -12.26 16.71 12.44
N LYS A 213 -12.67 17.39 11.37
CA LYS A 213 -13.93 17.13 10.68
C LYS A 213 -13.99 15.73 10.09
N ASN A 214 -12.92 15.30 9.41
CA ASN A 214 -12.85 13.96 8.84
C ASN A 214 -12.96 12.88 9.93
N LEU A 215 -12.24 13.03 11.04
CA LEU A 215 -12.33 12.12 12.19
C LEU A 215 -13.72 12.16 12.84
N ALA A 216 -14.28 13.35 13.05
CA ALA A 216 -15.60 13.52 13.65
C ALA A 216 -16.73 13.04 12.74
N SER A 217 -16.54 12.97 11.42
CA SER A 217 -17.59 12.53 10.48
C SER A 217 -18.02 11.08 10.67
N VAL A 218 -17.19 10.24 11.29
CA VAL A 218 -17.45 8.81 11.51
C VAL A 218 -18.44 8.60 12.65
N ASN A 219 -18.20 9.24 13.79
CA ASN A 219 -18.98 9.03 15.03
C ASN A 219 -19.82 10.25 15.44
N GLY A 220 -19.56 11.42 14.84
CA GLY A 220 -20.12 12.70 15.23
C GLY A 220 -21.41 13.06 14.50
N LYS A 221 -22.01 14.16 14.97
CA LYS A 221 -23.20 14.75 14.35
C LYS A 221 -22.81 15.52 13.08
N ALA A 222 -23.77 15.67 12.16
CA ALA A 222 -23.59 16.41 10.92
C ALA A 222 -23.05 17.84 11.16
N GLU A 223 -22.17 18.28 10.26
CA GLU A 223 -21.58 19.62 10.32
C GLU A 223 -22.64 20.72 10.29
N LYS A 224 -22.47 21.70 11.18
CA LYS A 224 -23.29 22.90 11.21
C LYS A 224 -22.68 23.97 10.31
N LEU A 225 -23.49 24.53 9.42
CA LEU A 225 -23.09 25.65 8.59
C LEU A 225 -23.09 26.95 9.41
N GLU A 226 -22.25 27.91 9.00
CA GLU A 226 -22.25 29.27 9.53
C GLU A 226 -23.62 29.93 9.31
N LYS A 227 -24.10 30.69 10.29
CA LYS A 227 -25.36 31.44 10.18
C LYS A 227 -25.13 32.64 9.25
N VAL A 228 -25.76 32.57 8.08
CA VAL A 228 -25.70 33.60 7.02
C VAL A 228 -27.14 33.93 6.60
N PRO A 229 -27.52 35.22 6.47
CA PRO A 229 -28.85 35.63 6.00
C PRO A 229 -29.21 35.00 4.64
N MET A 230 -30.49 34.74 4.43
CA MET A 230 -30.97 33.96 3.29
C MET A 230 -30.57 34.58 1.94
N ASN A 231 -30.78 35.89 1.76
CA ASN A 231 -30.48 36.59 0.50
C ASN A 231 -28.98 36.55 0.17
N ILE A 232 -28.13 36.72 1.18
CA ILE A 232 -26.67 36.66 1.05
C ILE A 232 -26.24 35.23 0.72
N ARG A 233 -26.78 34.24 1.44
CA ARG A 233 -26.47 32.82 1.19
C ARG A 233 -26.84 32.42 -0.23
N ARG A 234 -28.02 32.80 -0.71
CA ARG A 234 -28.45 32.55 -2.10
C ARG A 234 -27.49 33.21 -3.09
N GLY A 235 -27.16 34.49 -2.91
CA GLY A 235 -26.20 35.18 -3.77
C GLY A 235 -24.80 34.56 -3.78
N MET A 236 -24.32 34.08 -2.62
CA MET A 236 -23.06 33.33 -2.50
C MET A 236 -23.12 32.03 -3.29
N THR A 237 -24.18 31.25 -3.11
CA THR A 237 -24.43 29.98 -3.82
C THR A 237 -24.49 30.20 -5.33
N ASP A 238 -25.29 31.16 -5.80
CA ASP A 238 -25.47 31.43 -7.23
C ASP A 238 -24.17 31.91 -7.89
N LYS A 239 -23.43 32.81 -7.22
CA LYS A 239 -22.13 33.27 -7.72
C LYS A 239 -21.09 32.14 -7.74
N HIS A 240 -21.16 31.21 -6.78
CA HIS A 240 -20.27 30.06 -6.74
C HIS A 240 -20.60 29.06 -7.86
N ILE A 241 -21.88 28.76 -8.07
CA ILE A 241 -22.35 27.91 -9.17
C ILE A 241 -21.95 28.51 -10.52
N LYS A 242 -22.09 29.83 -10.72
CA LYS A 242 -21.62 30.51 -11.94
C LYS A 242 -20.13 30.32 -12.18
N ARG A 243 -19.30 30.41 -11.12
CA ARG A 243 -17.84 30.15 -11.22
C ARG A 243 -17.54 28.71 -11.58
N ILE A 244 -18.20 27.75 -10.93
CA ILE A 244 -18.06 26.32 -11.26
C ILE A 244 -18.43 26.07 -12.71
N LYS A 245 -19.58 26.58 -13.17
CA LYS A 245 -20.02 26.41 -14.56
C LYS A 245 -19.04 27.02 -15.56
N LYS A 246 -18.49 28.21 -15.27
CA LYS A 246 -17.46 28.83 -16.11
C LYS A 246 -16.22 27.93 -16.19
N HIS A 247 -15.71 27.48 -15.05
CA HIS A 247 -14.53 26.60 -14.97
C HIS A 247 -14.76 25.26 -15.71
N GLU A 248 -15.94 24.65 -15.57
CA GLU A 248 -16.29 23.42 -16.27
C GLU A 248 -16.48 23.61 -17.78
N HIS A 249 -17.01 24.76 -18.19
CA HIS A 249 -17.15 25.10 -19.60
C HIS A 249 -15.80 25.33 -20.25
N GLU A 250 -14.95 26.15 -19.63
CA GLU A 250 -13.60 26.48 -20.10
C GLU A 250 -12.72 25.23 -20.18
N ALA A 251 -12.76 24.35 -19.18
CA ALA A 251 -12.06 23.07 -19.24
C ALA A 251 -12.59 22.15 -20.36
N ARG A 252 -13.90 22.14 -20.60
CA ARG A 252 -14.50 21.34 -21.68
C ARG A 252 -14.07 21.85 -23.05
N GLU A 253 -14.08 23.18 -23.23
CA GLU A 253 -13.65 23.85 -24.45
C GLU A 253 -12.15 23.64 -24.71
N GLY A 254 -11.34 23.70 -23.65
CA GLY A 254 -9.90 23.43 -23.70
C GLY A 254 -9.51 21.94 -23.75
N GLY A 255 -10.47 21.01 -23.78
CA GLY A 255 -10.18 19.57 -23.78
C GLY A 255 -9.56 19.03 -22.48
N ILE A 256 -9.63 19.79 -21.38
CA ILE A 256 -9.06 19.43 -20.08
C ILE A 256 -10.03 18.49 -19.34
N VAL A 257 -9.54 17.33 -18.92
CA VAL A 257 -10.33 16.36 -18.16
C VAL A 257 -10.36 16.75 -16.68
N LEU A 258 -11.55 17.07 -16.18
CA LEU A 258 -11.76 17.38 -14.76
C LEU A 258 -12.16 16.14 -13.93
N SER A 259 -11.85 16.16 -12.64
CA SER A 259 -12.29 15.13 -11.69
C SER A 259 -13.81 14.97 -11.66
N LYS A 260 -14.32 13.76 -11.39
CA LYS A 260 -15.78 13.52 -11.35
C LYS A 260 -16.36 13.90 -10.00
N VAL A 261 -17.52 14.56 -9.99
CA VAL A 261 -18.25 14.96 -8.78
C VAL A 261 -19.60 14.26 -8.70
N LYS A 262 -20.12 14.05 -7.49
CA LYS A 262 -21.45 13.44 -7.31
C LYS A 262 -22.54 14.41 -7.75
N LYS A 263 -23.64 13.89 -8.29
CA LYS A 263 -24.77 14.72 -8.71
C LYS A 263 -25.28 15.54 -7.53
N GLY A 264 -25.40 16.87 -7.71
CA GLY A 264 -25.92 17.79 -6.71
C GLY A 264 -24.91 18.26 -5.65
N GLU A 265 -23.67 17.77 -5.73
CA GLU A 265 -22.54 18.31 -4.99
C GLU A 265 -21.90 19.46 -5.79
N TYR A 266 -21.36 20.45 -5.08
CA TYR A 266 -20.57 21.50 -5.70
C TYR A 266 -19.15 21.01 -5.98
N ARG A 267 -18.67 21.21 -7.19
CA ARG A 267 -17.26 20.99 -7.51
C ARG A 267 -16.40 21.91 -6.66
N LYS A 268 -15.42 21.33 -5.97
CA LYS A 268 -14.39 22.08 -5.25
C LYS A 268 -13.42 22.65 -6.29
N ILE A 269 -13.38 23.97 -6.40
CA ILE A 269 -12.44 24.74 -7.23
C ILE A 269 -11.55 25.58 -6.30
N ASP A 270 -10.51 26.23 -6.81
CA ASP A 270 -9.59 27.03 -5.98
C ASP A 270 -10.31 28.10 -5.15
N ALA A 271 -11.33 28.72 -5.73
CA ALA A 271 -12.16 29.70 -5.04
C ALA A 271 -12.94 29.09 -3.85
N THR A 272 -13.21 27.79 -3.85
CA THR A 272 -13.82 27.06 -2.72
C THR A 272 -12.87 27.05 -1.52
N TYR A 273 -11.62 26.62 -1.74
CA TYR A 273 -10.59 26.54 -0.70
C TYR A 273 -10.16 27.93 -0.21
N ARG A 274 -9.87 28.86 -1.12
CA ARG A 274 -9.39 30.20 -0.77
C ARG A 274 -10.43 31.02 0.00
N LYS A 275 -11.72 30.93 -0.37
CA LYS A 275 -12.81 31.72 0.24
C LYS A 275 -13.55 31.03 1.38
N ASP A 276 -13.25 29.76 1.65
CA ASP A 276 -13.94 28.98 2.70
C ASP A 276 -15.46 29.00 2.54
N ILE A 277 -15.88 28.82 1.30
CA ILE A 277 -17.30 28.97 0.97
C ILE A 277 -18.12 27.81 1.54
N GLU A 278 -17.51 26.64 1.73
CA GLU A 278 -18.17 25.43 2.21
C GLU A 278 -18.70 25.56 3.64
N ARG A 279 -18.02 26.29 4.54
CA ARG A 279 -18.56 26.62 5.87
C ARG A 279 -19.89 27.37 5.79
N ARG A 280 -20.09 28.18 4.74
CA ARG A 280 -21.26 29.07 4.57
C ARG A 280 -22.37 28.45 3.75
N ILE A 281 -22.05 27.82 2.62
CA ILE A 281 -23.05 27.27 1.70
C ILE A 281 -23.19 25.75 1.78
N GLY A 282 -22.26 25.07 2.46
CA GLY A 282 -22.14 23.61 2.48
C GLY A 282 -21.56 23.04 1.18
N HIS A 283 -21.38 21.73 1.13
CA HIS A 283 -20.89 21.06 -0.09
C HIS A 283 -22.01 20.73 -1.10
N LYS A 284 -23.28 20.82 -0.68
CA LYS A 284 -24.46 20.45 -1.48
C LYS A 284 -25.72 21.12 -0.94
N ASN A 285 -26.73 21.26 -1.80
CA ASN A 285 -28.06 21.69 -1.38
C ASN A 285 -28.82 20.55 -0.72
N ALA A 286 -28.78 20.52 0.62
CA ALA A 286 -29.40 19.47 1.42
C ALA A 286 -30.92 19.32 1.17
N SER A 287 -31.64 20.41 0.92
CA SER A 287 -33.08 20.37 0.60
C SER A 287 -33.37 19.61 -0.70
N ASN A 288 -32.66 19.96 -1.78
CA ASN A 288 -32.83 19.32 -3.08
C ASN A 288 -32.36 17.87 -3.04
N GLU A 289 -31.31 17.57 -2.26
CA GLU A 289 -30.88 16.20 -2.07
C GLU A 289 -31.88 15.37 -1.26
N ALA A 290 -32.49 15.94 -0.22
CA ALA A 290 -33.55 15.29 0.55
C ALA A 290 -34.75 14.98 -0.34
N GLN A 291 -35.18 15.94 -1.18
CA GLN A 291 -36.22 15.73 -2.18
C GLN A 291 -35.85 14.66 -3.20
N ARG A 292 -34.58 14.59 -3.63
CA ARG A 292 -34.11 13.56 -4.56
C ARG A 292 -34.02 12.17 -3.93
N ARG A 293 -33.64 12.09 -2.65
CA ARG A 293 -33.58 10.84 -1.89
C ARG A 293 -34.99 10.35 -1.51
N ALA A 294 -35.96 11.27 -1.43
CA ALA A 294 -37.35 10.90 -1.19
C ALA A 294 -37.86 9.99 -2.32
N LYS A 295 -38.50 8.89 -1.93
CA LYS A 295 -39.12 7.97 -2.88
C LYS A 295 -40.32 8.64 -3.53
N ARG A 296 -40.52 8.40 -4.83
CA ARG A 296 -41.71 8.87 -5.56
C ARG A 296 -42.98 8.40 -4.85
N GLN A 297 -43.92 9.31 -4.62
CA GLN A 297 -45.25 8.97 -4.12
C GLN A 297 -45.98 8.15 -5.18
N LYS A 298 -46.35 6.90 -4.85
CA LYS A 298 -46.95 5.94 -5.78
C LYS A 298 -48.48 6.01 -5.84
N GLY A 299 -49.09 6.99 -5.19
CA GLY A 299 -50.54 7.08 -5.02
C GLY A 299 -51.10 5.96 -4.13
N LEU A 300 -52.42 5.96 -3.95
CA LEU A 300 -53.12 4.88 -3.25
C LEU A 300 -53.24 3.66 -4.17
N LYS A 301 -52.97 2.46 -3.63
CA LYS A 301 -53.19 1.20 -4.36
C LYS A 301 -54.68 0.85 -4.34
N VAL A 302 -55.34 0.94 -5.49
CA VAL A 302 -56.80 0.73 -5.62
C VAL A 302 -57.16 -0.75 -5.83
N HIS A 303 -56.51 -1.43 -6.77
CA HIS A 303 -56.82 -2.83 -7.08
C HIS A 303 -55.95 -3.81 -6.29
N SER A 304 -56.58 -4.85 -5.73
CA SER A 304 -55.92 -5.95 -5.01
C SER A 304 -55.78 -7.22 -5.85
N VAL A 305 -56.62 -7.39 -6.87
CA VAL A 305 -56.64 -8.55 -7.78
C VAL A 305 -55.78 -8.27 -9.01
N GLY A 306 -55.06 -9.29 -9.48
CA GLY A 306 -54.31 -9.25 -10.72
C GLY A 306 -53.11 -8.31 -10.75
N ARG A 307 -52.48 -8.25 -11.93
CA ARG A 307 -51.38 -7.34 -12.26
C ARG A 307 -51.85 -6.31 -13.28
N SER A 308 -51.79 -5.02 -12.91
CA SER A 308 -52.01 -3.92 -13.85
C SER A 308 -50.78 -3.74 -14.72
N THR A 309 -50.89 -4.10 -15.98
CA THR A 309 -49.83 -3.94 -16.99
C THR A 309 -50.25 -2.90 -18.04
N ARG A 310 -49.36 -2.58 -18.98
CA ARG A 310 -49.71 -1.71 -20.12
C ARG A 310 -50.86 -2.26 -20.96
N ASN A 311 -51.02 -3.59 -21.03
CA ASN A 311 -52.05 -4.26 -21.84
C ASN A 311 -53.39 -4.41 -21.10
N GLY A 312 -53.51 -3.88 -19.88
CA GLY A 312 -54.70 -3.99 -19.03
C GLY A 312 -54.48 -4.81 -17.77
N LEU A 313 -55.59 -5.19 -17.12
CA LEU A 313 -55.61 -5.96 -15.89
C LEU A 313 -55.54 -7.46 -16.19
N ILE A 314 -54.42 -8.08 -15.84
CA ILE A 314 -54.23 -9.53 -16.02
C ILE A 314 -54.58 -10.22 -14.70
N ILE A 315 -55.66 -11.00 -14.70
CA ILE A 315 -56.10 -11.81 -13.55
C ILE A 315 -55.60 -13.24 -13.78
N SER A 316 -54.92 -13.83 -12.80
CA SER A 316 -54.43 -15.20 -12.94
C SER A 316 -55.60 -16.19 -12.91
N PRO A 317 -55.50 -17.33 -13.62
CA PRO A 317 -56.55 -18.36 -13.58
C PRO A 317 -56.81 -18.86 -12.14
N ASP A 318 -55.80 -18.84 -11.27
CA ASP A 318 -55.93 -19.20 -9.85
C ASP A 318 -56.73 -18.16 -9.06
N GLU A 319 -56.56 -16.85 -9.35
CA GLU A 319 -57.37 -15.80 -8.75
C GLU A 319 -58.82 -15.86 -9.22
N ILE A 320 -59.04 -16.16 -10.51
CA ILE A 320 -60.39 -16.39 -11.06
C ILE A 320 -61.06 -17.56 -10.33
N LYS A 321 -60.36 -18.70 -10.19
CA LYS A 321 -60.87 -19.87 -9.45
C LYS A 321 -61.16 -19.55 -7.98
N ARG A 322 -60.29 -18.79 -7.32
CA ARG A 322 -60.43 -18.38 -5.91
C ARG A 322 -61.67 -17.52 -5.70
N ILE A 323 -61.93 -16.56 -6.59
CA ILE A 323 -63.06 -15.63 -6.46
C ILE A 323 -64.37 -16.30 -6.90
N ASN A 324 -64.34 -17.11 -7.95
CA ASN A 324 -65.52 -17.80 -8.46
C ASN A 324 -65.94 -19.03 -7.63
N GLY A 325 -65.22 -19.36 -6.54
CA GLY A 325 -65.61 -20.41 -5.59
C GLY A 325 -65.51 -21.84 -6.13
N ALA A 326 -64.71 -22.08 -7.18
CA ALA A 326 -64.55 -23.44 -7.71
C ALA A 326 -63.85 -24.34 -6.68
N PRO A 327 -64.35 -25.55 -6.36
CA PRO A 327 -63.77 -26.45 -5.37
C PRO A 327 -62.47 -27.08 -5.93
N GLY A 328 -61.40 -26.29 -5.97
CA GLY A 328 -60.07 -26.72 -6.40
C GLY A 328 -59.17 -26.91 -5.19
N LYS A 329 -58.71 -28.16 -4.99
CA LYS A 329 -57.82 -28.64 -3.91
C LYS A 329 -56.83 -27.56 -3.42
N VAL A 330 -56.95 -27.22 -2.13
CA VAL A 330 -56.00 -26.39 -1.38
C VAL A 330 -54.60 -27.01 -1.49
N GLN A 331 -53.75 -26.51 -2.39
CA GLN A 331 -52.32 -26.82 -2.35
C GLN A 331 -51.73 -26.14 -1.12
N LYS A 332 -51.47 -26.94 -0.08
CA LYS A 332 -50.69 -26.54 1.10
C LYS A 332 -49.38 -25.92 0.63
N GLY A 333 -49.18 -24.65 0.97
CA GLY A 333 -48.00 -23.89 0.61
C GLY A 333 -46.72 -24.54 1.15
N LYS A 334 -45.74 -24.75 0.26
CA LYS A 334 -44.35 -24.94 0.67
C LYS A 334 -43.86 -23.63 1.29
N GLY A 335 -43.46 -23.71 2.55
CA GLY A 335 -43.03 -22.57 3.36
C GLY A 335 -41.91 -21.77 2.69
N ARG A 336 -42.12 -20.45 2.61
CA ARG A 336 -41.02 -19.50 2.50
C ARG A 336 -40.24 -19.56 3.82
N ARG A 337 -39.04 -20.14 3.77
CA ARG A 337 -38.02 -19.94 4.81
C ARG A 337 -37.75 -18.44 4.92
N ARG A 338 -37.79 -17.96 6.16
CA ARG A 338 -37.36 -16.63 6.57
C ARG A 338 -35.85 -16.52 6.48
#